data_AF-A0A3M2BBM8-F1
#
_entry.id   AF-A0A3M2BBM8-F1
#
_cell.length_a   1.000
_cell.length_b   1.000
_cell.length_c   1.000
_cell.angle_alpha   90.00
_cell.angle_beta   90.00
_cell.angle_gamma   90.00
#
_symmetry.space_group_name_H-M   'P 1'
#
loop_
_entity.id
_entity.type
_entity.pdbx_description
1 polymer ?
#
loop_
_entity_poly.entity_id
_entity_poly.type
_entity_poly.pdbx_seq_one_letter_code
_entity_poly.pdbx_strand_id
1 'polypeptide(L)' 'MPMDYKLTERERSILHLFAQGQESEAIAEQLGITTEQVEQASLNVLYKLFGSSLNYALESEDVAEERELVGAP' A
#
# COMPACT_ATOMS: atom_id res chain seq x y z
N MET A 1 -14.33 7.97 8.36
CA MET A 1 -15.12 7.03 7.52
C MET A 1 -14.66 5.61 7.83
N PRO A 2 -15.53 4.60 7.91
CA PRO A 2 -15.07 3.22 8.11
C PRO A 2 -14.25 2.78 6.89
N MET A 3 -13.03 2.31 7.12
CA MET A 3 -12.20 1.68 6.10
C MET A 3 -12.81 0.32 5.75
N ASP A 4 -13.24 0.14 4.50
CA ASP A 4 -13.68 -1.18 4.03
C ASP A 4 -12.45 -2.04 3.76
N TYR A 5 -12.16 -2.95 4.70
CA TYR A 5 -11.04 -3.89 4.63
C TYR A 5 -11.27 -5.01 3.60
N LYS A 6 -12.44 -5.10 2.97
CA LYS A 6 -12.72 -6.12 1.96
C LYS A 6 -12.04 -5.76 0.64
N LEU A 7 -11.27 -6.71 0.13
CA LEU A 7 -10.75 -6.62 -1.24
C LEU A 7 -11.88 -6.74 -2.24
N THR A 8 -11.92 -5.81 -3.20
CA THR A 8 -12.73 -5.89 -4.40
C THR A 8 -12.26 -7.06 -5.27
N GLU A 9 -13.08 -7.44 -6.24
CA GLU A 9 -12.73 -8.49 -7.20
C GLU A 9 -11.46 -8.14 -7.98
N ARG A 10 -11.33 -6.89 -8.41
CA ARG A 10 -10.14 -6.40 -9.13
C ARG A 10 -8.87 -6.50 -8.28
N GLU A 11 -8.92 -6.00 -7.05
CA GLU A 11 -7.79 -6.06 -6.11
C GLU A 11 -7.37 -7.51 -5.82
N ARG A 12 -8.35 -8.42 -5.70
CA ARG A 12 -8.07 -9.85 -5.50
C ARG A 12 -7.41 -10.49 -6.72
N SER A 13 -7.88 -10.17 -7.92
CA SER A 13 -7.30 -10.66 -9.17
C SER A 13 -5.86 -10.17 -9.34
N ILE A 14 -5.61 -8.88 -9.11
CA ILE A 14 -4.26 -8.30 -9.17
C ILE A 14 -3.33 -8.99 -8.16
N LEU A 15 -3.75 -9.14 -6.90
CA LEU A 15 -2.97 -9.83 -5.87
C LEU A 15 -2.68 -11.29 -6.24
N HIS A 16 -3.66 -11.99 -6.84
CA HIS A 16 -3.49 -13.37 -7.28
C HIS A 16 -2.43 -13.49 -8.38
N LEU A 17 -2.42 -12.57 -9.35
CA LEU A 17 -1.45 -12.56 -10.45
C LEU A 17 -0.04 -12.21 -9.96
N PHE A 18 0.09 -11.26 -9.04
CA PHE A 18 1.37 -11.01 -8.36
C PHE A 18 1.88 -12.25 -7.62
N ALA A 19 1.01 -12.98 -6.92
CA ALA A 19 1.39 -14.21 -6.24
C ALA A 19 1.85 -15.33 -7.19
N GLN A 20 1.52 -15.23 -8.49
CA GLN A 20 2.03 -16.12 -9.54
C GLN A 20 3.36 -15.64 -10.14
N GLY A 21 3.90 -14.51 -9.69
CA GLY A 21 5.14 -13.93 -10.19
C GLY A 21 4.99 -13.08 -11.44
N GLN A 22 3.78 -12.59 -11.76
CA GLN A 22 3.60 -11.66 -12.86
C GLN A 22 4.01 -10.23 -12.49
N GLU A 23 4.62 -9.53 -13.43
CA GLU A 23 4.97 -8.12 -13.34
C GLU A 23 3.76 -7.22 -13.66
N SER A 24 3.77 -5.98 -13.17
CA SER A 24 2.66 -5.02 -13.31
C SER A 24 2.21 -4.79 -14.76
N GLU A 25 3.15 -4.82 -15.71
CA GLU A 25 2.87 -4.62 -17.15
C GLU A 25 2.09 -5.81 -17.73
N ALA A 26 2.47 -7.04 -17.38
CA ALA A 26 1.76 -8.25 -17.80
C ALA A 26 0.36 -8.34 -17.17
N ILE A 27 0.24 -7.92 -15.91
CA ILE A 27 -1.05 -7.84 -15.21
C ILE A 27 -1.96 -6.80 -15.89
N ALA A 28 -1.41 -5.63 -16.23
CA ALA A 28 -2.14 -4.57 -16.91
C ALA A 28 -2.69 -5.04 -18.26
N GLU A 29 -1.85 -5.71 -19.06
CA GLU A 29 -2.25 -6.31 -20.33
C GLU A 29 -3.35 -7.36 -20.14
N GLN A 30 -3.18 -8.29 -19.19
CA GLN A 30 -4.13 -9.39 -18.94
C GLN A 30 -5.50 -8.89 -18.45
N LEU A 31 -5.52 -7.79 -17.69
CA LEU A 31 -6.75 -7.23 -17.13
C LEU A 31 -7.35 -6.10 -17.99
N GLY A 32 -6.68 -5.69 -19.06
CA GLY A 32 -7.13 -4.60 -19.94
C GLY A 32 -7.16 -3.23 -19.23
N ILE A 33 -6.19 -2.99 -18.34
CA ILE A 33 -6.05 -1.76 -17.56
C ILE A 33 -4.67 -1.15 -17.76
N THR A 34 -4.41 0.03 -17.19
CA THR A 34 -3.06 0.63 -17.22
C THR A 34 -2.19 0.14 -16.06
N THR A 35 -0.88 0.21 -16.22
CA THR A 35 0.08 -0.11 -15.15
C THR A 35 -0.14 0.78 -13.91
N GLU A 36 -0.47 2.06 -14.12
CA GLU A 36 -0.85 2.99 -13.03
C GLU A 36 -2.08 2.49 -12.25
N GLN A 37 -3.07 1.92 -12.94
CA GLN A 37 -4.24 1.32 -12.29
C GLN A 37 -3.90 0.06 -11.49
N VAL A 38 -2.89 -0.71 -11.93
CA VAL A 38 -2.35 -1.85 -11.18
C VAL A 38 -1.66 -1.35 -9.90
N GLU A 39 -0.78 -0.36 -10.00
CA GLU A 39 -0.07 0.21 -8.85
C GLU A 39 -1.02 0.80 -7.81
N GLN A 40 -2.02 1.58 -8.25
CA GLN A 40 -3.01 2.15 -7.36
C GLN A 40 -3.85 1.07 -6.66
N ALA A 41 -4.21 0.00 -7.36
CA ALA A 41 -4.91 -1.13 -6.76
C ALA A 41 -4.02 -1.87 -5.75
N SER A 42 -2.72 -2.03 -6.03
CA SER A 42 -1.75 -2.62 -5.11
C SER A 42 -1.61 -1.80 -3.83
N LEU A 43 -1.55 -0.46 -3.93
CA LEU A 43 -1.55 0.42 -2.76
C LEU A 43 -2.82 0.23 -1.93
N ASN A 44 -3.98 0.17 -2.57
CA ASN A 44 -5.25 -0.07 -1.87
C ASN A 44 -5.27 -1.43 -1.16
N VAL A 45 -4.73 -2.47 -1.79
CA VAL A 45 -4.56 -3.80 -1.18
C VAL A 45 -3.67 -3.69 0.07
N LEU A 46 -2.52 -3.01 -0.03
CA LEU A 46 -1.61 -2.82 1.11
C LEU A 46 -2.28 -2.08 2.27
N TYR A 47 -3.00 -1.00 2.00
CA TYR A 47 -3.76 -0.28 3.04
C TYR A 47 -4.86 -1.15 3.68
N LYS A 48 -5.54 -1.98 2.89
CA LYS A 48 -6.59 -2.87 3.42
C LYS A 48 -6.04 -4.04 4.24
N LEU A 49 -4.88 -4.59 3.85
CA LEU A 49 -4.28 -5.73 4.54
C LEU A 49 -3.42 -5.31 5.75
N PHE A 50 -2.76 -4.16 5.65
CA PHE A 50 -1.74 -3.74 6.59
C PHE A 50 -1.97 -2.34 7.16
N GLY A 51 -3.09 -1.67 6.89
CA GLY A 51 -3.32 -0.27 7.28
C GLY A 51 -3.12 0.04 8.77
N SER A 52 -3.34 -0.92 9.68
CA SER A 52 -3.03 -0.76 11.10
C SER A 52 -1.53 -0.79 11.43
N SER A 53 -0.70 -1.41 10.58
CA SER A 53 0.76 -1.51 10.71
C SER A 53 1.53 -0.59 9.76
N LEU A 54 0.92 -0.16 8.65
CA LEU A 54 1.56 0.67 7.63
C LEU A 54 1.87 2.08 8.15
N ASN A 55 1.04 2.61 9.05
CA ASN A 55 1.29 3.91 9.70
C ASN A 55 2.64 3.93 10.45
N TYR A 56 3.08 2.79 10.99
CA TYR A 56 4.37 2.71 11.70
C TYR A 56 5.58 2.69 10.76
N ALA A 57 5.41 2.21 9.52
CA ALA A 57 6.49 2.07 8.54
C ALA A 57 6.66 3.30 7.64
N LEU A 58 5.62 4.15 7.51
CA LEU A 58 5.66 5.36 6.70
C LEU A 58 5.86 6.65 7.52
N GLU A 59 5.62 6.61 8.85
CA GLU A 59 5.84 7.76 9.75
C GLU A 59 7.21 7.74 10.46
N SER A 60 8.04 6.71 10.29
CA SER A 60 9.23 6.50 11.12
C SER A 60 10.47 7.33 10.77
N GLU A 61 10.41 8.29 9.84
CA GLU A 61 11.58 9.08 9.43
C GLU A 61 11.56 10.56 9.81
N ASP A 62 10.53 11.11 10.50
CA ASP A 62 10.46 12.59 10.71
C ASP A 62 10.20 13.08 12.15
N VAL A 63 10.31 12.26 13.20
CA VAL A 63 10.06 12.71 14.59
C VAL A 63 11.19 12.36 15.57
N ALA A 64 12.41 12.12 15.08
CA ALA A 64 13.55 11.86 15.95
C ALA A 64 14.35 13.13 16.33
N GLU A 65 14.28 14.22 15.57
CA GLU A 65 15.21 15.35 15.75
C GLU A 65 14.67 16.58 16.52
N GLU A 66 13.37 16.74 16.76
CA GLU A 66 12.87 17.99 17.39
C GLU A 66 12.65 17.93 18.92
N ARG A 67 12.93 16.80 19.59
CA ARG A 67 12.69 16.67 21.05
C ARG A 67 13.89 16.92 21.95
N GLU A 68 15.07 17.24 21.41
CA GLU A 68 16.28 17.52 22.19
C GLU A 68 16.66 19.01 22.23
N LEU A 69 15.69 19.93 22.36
CA LEU A 69 15.99 21.35 22.63
C LEU A 69 15.15 21.99 23.74
N VAL A 70 14.36 21.21 24.50
CA VAL A 70 13.69 21.70 25.71
C VAL A 70 14.15 20.88 26.91
N GLY A 71 15.24 21.32 27.54
CA GLY A 71 15.58 20.89 28.89
C GLY A 71 17.06 20.59 29.10
N ALA A 72 17.88 21.63 29.19
CA ALA A 72 19.04 21.59 30.07
C ALA A 72 18.93 22.79 31.05
N PRO A 73 19.18 22.56 32.35
CA PRO A 73 18.87 23.48 33.45
C PRO A 73 19.69 24.78 33.46
#